data_AF-A0A085WRY0-F1
#
_entry.id   AF-A0A085WRY0-F1
#
_cell.length_a   1.000
_cell.length_b   1.000
_cell.length_c   1.000
_cell.angle_alpha   90.00
_cell.angle_beta   90.00
_cell.angle_gamma   90.00
#
_symmetry.space_group_name_H-M   'P 1'
#
loop_
_entity.id
_entity.type
_entity.pdbx_description
1 polymer ?
#
loop_
_entity_poly.entity_id
_entity_poly.type
_entity_poly.pdbx_seq_one_letter_code
_entity_poly.pdbx_strand_id
1 'polypeptide(L)' 'MSANKTGISVYIFGIKDKTYLAKAFGKKLGKASVTGYCIRFKALKDIHIDILEAAIRHGFEAQEEKGSTKRGRMGLR' A
#
# COMPACT_ATOMS: atom_id res chain seq x y z
N MET A 1 -0.31 -10.28 5.90
CA MET A 1 0.55 -9.52 6.83
C MET A 1 1.31 -10.51 7.69
N SER A 2 2.60 -10.30 7.97
CA SER A 2 3.39 -11.19 8.83
C SER A 2 4.10 -10.39 9.93
N ALA A 3 4.00 -10.85 11.17
CA ALA A 3 4.67 -10.26 12.32
C ALA A 3 6.08 -10.86 12.46
N ASN A 4 7.07 -10.03 12.75
CA ASN A 4 8.44 -10.45 13.04
C ASN A 4 8.82 -10.01 14.46
N LYS A 5 9.94 -10.53 15.00
CA LYS A 5 10.34 -10.36 16.42
C LYS A 5 10.30 -8.92 16.95
N THR A 6 10.36 -7.91 16.07
CA THR A 6 10.34 -6.50 16.45
C THR A 6 9.23 -5.67 15.78
N GLY A 7 8.57 -6.14 14.71
CA GLY A 7 7.63 -5.32 13.93
C GLY A 7 6.69 -6.08 12.99
N ILE A 8 6.30 -5.43 11.88
CA ILE A 8 5.31 -5.93 10.91
C ILE A 8 5.81 -5.69 9.48
N SER A 9 5.56 -6.67 8.60
CA SER A 9 5.66 -6.51 7.15
C SER A 9 4.27 -6.57 6.50
N VAL A 10 3.92 -5.50 5.77
CA VAL A 10 2.70 -5.37 4.97
C VAL A 10 3.05 -5.51 3.49
N TYR A 11 2.36 -6.43 2.81
CA TYR A 11 2.56 -6.69 1.39
C TYR A 11 1.34 -6.18 0.62
N ILE A 12 1.57 -5.26 -0.32
CA ILE A 12 0.54 -4.71 -1.20
C ILE A 12 0.84 -5.22 -2.61
N PHE A 13 0.19 -6.32 -2.98
CA PHE A 13 0.35 -6.98 -4.27
C PHE A 13 -0.52 -6.33 -5.35
N GLY A 14 -0.17 -6.58 -6.61
CA GLY A 14 -0.96 -6.17 -7.77
C GLY A 14 -0.59 -4.81 -8.38
N ILE A 15 0.29 -4.05 -7.72
CA ILE A 15 0.87 -2.83 -8.30
C ILE A 15 1.85 -3.24 -9.42
N LYS A 16 1.75 -2.65 -10.60
CA LYS A 16 2.71 -2.91 -11.69
C LYS A 16 4.07 -2.30 -11.41
N ASP A 17 4.10 -1.01 -11.10
CA ASP A 17 5.33 -0.30 -10.76
C ASP A 17 5.72 -0.54 -9.29
N LYS A 18 6.71 -1.41 -9.08
CA LYS A 18 7.30 -1.71 -7.77
C LYS A 18 7.89 -0.49 -7.06
N THR A 19 8.14 0.61 -7.77
CA THR A 19 8.66 1.85 -7.20
C THR A 19 7.57 2.81 -6.74
N TYR A 20 6.29 2.53 -7.07
CA TYR A 20 5.15 3.39 -6.77
C TYR A 20 5.04 3.72 -5.28
N LEU A 21 5.05 2.71 -4.42
CA LEU A 21 4.92 2.90 -2.96
C LEU A 21 6.06 3.75 -2.40
N ALA A 22 7.29 3.53 -2.87
CA ALA A 22 8.45 4.29 -2.44
C ALA A 22 8.36 5.76 -2.91
N LYS A 23 7.92 6.01 -4.13
CA LYS A 23 7.74 7.36 -4.69
C LYS A 23 6.60 8.13 -4.01
N ALA A 24 5.44 7.50 -3.83
CA ALA A 24 4.24 8.14 -3.30
C ALA A 24 4.24 8.29 -1.76
N PHE A 25 4.78 7.29 -1.05
CA PHE A 25 4.69 7.20 0.40
C PHE A 25 6.03 7.14 1.12
N GLY A 26 7.17 7.00 0.43
CA GLY A 26 8.48 6.80 1.06
C GLY A 26 8.83 7.87 2.10
N LYS A 27 8.62 9.15 1.78
CA LYS A 27 8.83 10.25 2.76
C LYS A 27 7.78 10.26 3.88
N LYS A 28 6.55 9.85 3.58
CA LYS A 28 5.42 9.85 4.53
C LYS A 28 5.53 8.71 5.54
N LEU A 29 6.10 7.57 5.14
CA LEU A 29 6.24 6.37 5.95
C LEU A 29 7.36 6.46 7.02
N GLY A 30 8.13 7.55 7.04
CA GLY A 30 9.08 7.86 8.10
C GLY A 30 10.16 6.77 8.25
N LYS A 31 10.16 6.07 9.39
CA LYS A 31 11.15 5.02 9.71
C LYS A 31 10.88 3.69 9.00
N ALA A 32 9.75 3.54 8.30
CA ALA A 32 9.47 2.33 7.55
C ALA A 32 10.40 2.21 6.34
N SER A 33 10.71 0.97 5.96
CA SER A 33 11.46 0.67 4.73
C SER A 33 10.52 0.12 3.68
N VAL A 34 10.59 0.65 2.46
CA VAL A 34 9.80 0.17 1.33
C VAL A 34 10.70 -0.56 0.35
N THR A 35 10.40 -1.82 0.06
CA THR A 35 11.12 -2.64 -0.92
C THR A 35 10.14 -3.32 -1.86
N GLY A 36 9.98 -2.78 -3.06
CA GLY A 36 8.99 -3.26 -4.02
C GLY A 36 7.57 -3.17 -3.47
N TYR A 37 6.96 -4.33 -3.21
CA TYR A 37 5.60 -4.46 -2.68
C TYR A 37 5.51 -4.45 -1.14
N CYS A 38 6.65 -4.48 -0.46
CA CYS A 38 6.70 -4.64 0.98
C CYS A 38 6.96 -3.31 1.68
N ILE A 39 6.12 -3.00 2.65
CA ILE A 39 6.35 -1.94 3.64
C ILE A 39 6.72 -2.65 4.94
N ARG A 40 7.93 -2.37 5.44
CA ARG A 40 8.47 -2.98 6.66
C ARG A 40 8.59 -1.95 7.75
N PHE A 41 7.98 -2.23 8.89
CA PHE A 41 8.10 -1.46 10.12
C PHE A 41 9.00 -2.19 11.11
N LYS A 42 9.89 -1.46 11.79
CA LYS A 42 10.82 -2.03 12.78
C LYS A 42 10.23 -2.12 14.19
N ALA A 43 9.18 -1.35 14.47
CA ALA A 43 8.40 -1.36 15.70
C ALA A 43 6.95 -0.94 15.43
N LEU A 44 6.00 -1.41 16.25
CA LEU A 44 4.58 -1.04 16.14
C LEU A 44 4.36 0.47 16.30
N LYS A 45 5.14 1.11 17.18
CA LYS A 45 5.08 2.57 17.41
C LYS A 45 5.50 3.41 16.20
N ASP A 46 6.18 2.81 15.22
CA ASP A 46 6.60 3.51 14.00
C ASP A 46 5.50 3.44 12.91
N ILE A 47 4.37 2.78 13.18
CA ILE A 47 3.25 2.66 12.23
C ILE A 47 2.35 3.88 12.34
N HIS A 48 2.37 4.73 11.32
CA HIS A 48 1.37 5.77 11.13
C HIS A 48 0.16 5.17 10.41
N ILE A 49 -0.91 4.91 11.16
CA ILE A 49 -2.10 4.18 10.68
C ILE A 49 -2.72 4.91 9.46
N ASP A 50 -2.89 6.22 9.53
CA ASP A 50 -3.51 7.01 8.44
C ASP A 50 -2.72 6.91 7.12
N ILE A 51 -1.38 6.87 7.24
CA ILE A 51 -0.48 6.78 6.09
C ILE A 51 -0.47 5.36 5.53
N LEU A 52 -0.53 4.35 6.40
CA LEU A 52 -0.63 2.96 5.99
C LEU A 52 -1.97 2.68 5.30
N GLU A 53 -3.08 3.21 5.82
CA GLU A 53 -4.40 3.11 5.19
C GLU A 53 -4.37 3.75 3.80
N ALA A 54 -3.86 4.98 3.69
CA ALA A 54 -3.74 5.66 2.40
C ALA A 54 -2.88 4.86 1.40
N ALA A 55 -1.76 4.28 1.87
CA ALA A 55 -0.90 3.45 1.03
C ALA A 55 -1.59 2.19 0.51
N ILE A 56 -2.42 1.54 1.34
CA ILE A 56 -3.20 0.36 0.94
C ILE A 56 -4.27 0.72 -0.09
N ARG A 57 -5.03 1.80 0.15
CA ARG A 57 -6.08 2.27 -0.78
C ARG A 57 -5.49 2.65 -2.14
N HIS A 58 -4.45 3.48 -2.16
CA HIS A 58 -3.78 3.87 -3.39
C HIS A 58 -3.09 2.71 -4.10
N GLY A 59 -2.51 1.77 -3.33
CA GLY A 59 -1.91 0.58 -3.90
C GLY A 59 -2.94 -0.32 -4.61
N PHE A 60 -4.18 -0.34 -4.16
CA PHE A 60 -5.28 -1.05 -4.82
C PHE A 60 -5.76 -0.32 -6.09
N GLU A 61 -5.87 1.01 -6.05
CA GLU A 61 -6.23 1.82 -7.22
C GLU A 61 -5.15 1.78 -8.31
N ALA A 62 -3.87 1.72 -7.92
CA ALA A 62 -2.73 1.66 -8.83
C ALA A 62 -2.59 0.32 -9.59
N GLN A 63 -3.49 -0.65 -9.36
CA GLN A 63 -3.52 -1.92 -10.08
C GLN A 63 -4.07 -1.77 -11.52
N GLU A 64 -4.77 -0.68 -11.83
CA GLU A 64 -5.53 -0.51 -13.07
C GLU A 64 -4.72 0.15 -14.19
N GLU A 65 -3.96 -0.64 -14.95
CA GLU A 65 -3.77 -0.41 -16.38
C GLU A 65 -3.99 -1.75 -17.12
N LYS A 66 -5.13 -1.88 -17.79
CA LYS A 66 -5.66 -3.05 -18.52
C LYS A 66 -6.42 -4.09 -17.69
N GLY A 67 -7.65 -3.71 -17.36
CA GLY A 67 -8.78 -4.62 -17.16
C GLY A 67 -10.09 -3.88 -17.39
N SER A 68 -10.51 -3.67 -18.64
CA SER A 68 -11.86 -3.21 -18.93
C SER A 68 -12.89 -4.16 -18.28
N THR A 69 -13.48 -3.75 -17.16
CA THR A 69 -14.85 -4.11 -16.79
C THR A 69 -15.41 -2.99 -15.96
N LYS A 70 -16.36 -2.28 -16.58
CA LYS A 70 -17.24 -1.31 -15.96
C LYS A 70 -17.79 -1.89 -14.64
N ARG A 71 -17.33 -1.43 -13.47
CA ARG A 71 -18.18 -1.48 -12.28
C ARG A 71 -19.19 -0.35 -12.44
N GLY A 72 -20.43 -0.75 -12.67
CA GLY A 72 -21.51 0.11 -13.09
C GLY A 72 -21.69 1.33 -12.19
N ARG A 73 -21.83 2.49 -12.84
CA ARG A 73 -23.02 3.32 -12.60
C ARG A 73 -24.23 2.43 -12.88
N MET A 74 -24.66 1.65 -11.88
CA MET A 74 -26.04 1.19 -11.82
C MET A 74 -26.74 2.23 -10.95
N GLY A 75 -27.58 3.04 -11.60
CA GLY A 75 -28.36 4.05 -10.91
C GLY A 75 -29.15 3.39 -9.78
N LEU A 76 -29.06 3.97 -8.59
CA LEU A 76 -30.25 4.04 -7.77
C LEU A 76 -31.04 5.23 -8.28
N ARG A 77 -32.33 4.94 -8.46
CA ARG A 77 -33.43 5.81 -8.86
C ARG A 77 -33.36 7.21 -8.28
#